data_AF-A0A1B9NWB3-F1
#
_entry.id   AF-A0A1B9NWB3-F1
#
_cell.length_a   1.000
_cell.length_b   1.000
_cell.length_c   1.000
_cell.angle_alpha   90.00
_cell.angle_beta   90.00
_cell.angle_gamma   90.00
#
_symmetry.space_group_name_H-M   'P 1'
#
loop_
_entity.id
_entity.type
_entity.pdbx_description
1 polymer ?
#
loop_
_entity_poly.entity_id
_entity_poly.type
_entity_poly.pdbx_seq_one_letter_code
_entity_poly.pdbx_strand_id
1 'polypeptide(L)'
;MHFTCKLIPSLSLSHQELEYILTPDEVVRLLSREKNSQNIVKSLPSPLRESLALSSTKNVHSLLTALNQKLVRGEWIAISTAKRTKALSDTQLVQYPQLNKHMVRVSETQSTKYVKANFQAVTDDVVLSRSLQYTPVEPRPENKIVVEFAGQWPNNAASLLLAKSDEQKEKITKPRADIHVAHRSIAIFKDLEPEPRNLYLTIPMNGTPQPLKLLLAENIEPVEKKTEMDEWDNVLVPVRPLAYLTGDKNKSNAAELQGGYVYLFWKNTLWREFYIDKNGYYQDIDVEYHRRLFDEEKNKPKPKILKREPDGLPLAQFWVPYKIAGDVQQGESGLKLFFSPKQKPFSQIEALESDPAKLNKVSSSLDELSHYSDAQSFSALEFTSDVDSAVVHDITKDDMPWFSDKQAVLRSLDKSNIVIAYLDGHNNGFQVRLEVNDIDRQIPESELDAWEYNGLIAILEDEESDWRVNEAFEPVIHNGYISALITDIPPKGKFTLYFANRHGEDSLVTLFKGLTYQEMVANDLELDAPEPAQPVELDEQQLGLIKASNDQRTAMQKLIFGQ
;
A
#
# COMPACT_ATOMS: atom_id res chain seq x y z
N MET A 1 -31.41 55.86 71.28
CA MET A 1 -31.37 55.85 69.81
C MET A 1 -30.45 54.73 69.38
N HIS A 2 -30.95 53.77 68.60
CA HIS A 2 -30.10 52.70 68.08
C HIS A 2 -29.18 53.27 67.00
N PHE A 3 -27.90 52.93 67.08
CA PHE A 3 -26.88 53.33 66.12
C PHE A 3 -27.23 52.68 64.77
N THR A 4 -27.71 53.47 63.80
CA THR A 4 -28.31 52.94 62.56
C THR A 4 -27.28 52.66 61.46
N CYS A 5 -25.98 52.77 61.75
CA CYS A 5 -24.91 52.45 60.82
C CYS A 5 -23.83 51.57 61.48
N LYS A 6 -23.22 50.69 60.68
CA LYS A 6 -22.11 49.83 61.05
C LYS A 6 -20.87 50.30 60.30
N LEU A 7 -19.74 50.40 61.00
CA LEU A 7 -18.45 50.71 60.39
C LEU A 7 -17.66 49.42 60.19
N ILE A 8 -17.18 49.19 58.99
CA ILE A 8 -16.36 48.02 58.62
C ILE A 8 -15.04 48.46 58.00
N PRO A 9 -13.97 47.64 58.09
CA PRO A 9 -12.75 47.87 57.33
C PRO A 9 -13.02 47.81 55.82
N SER A 10 -12.35 48.63 55.02
CA SER A 10 -12.56 48.69 53.56
C SER A 10 -12.23 47.40 52.81
N LEU A 11 -11.36 46.55 53.37
CA LEU A 11 -11.08 45.22 52.84
C LEU A 11 -12.23 44.22 53.05
N SER A 12 -13.09 44.45 54.03
CA SER A 12 -14.21 43.55 54.37
C SER A 12 -15.49 43.85 53.60
N LEU A 13 -15.49 44.88 52.74
CA LEU A 13 -16.65 45.26 51.95
C LEU A 13 -17.04 44.14 50.97
N SER A 14 -18.27 43.65 51.10
CA SER A 14 -18.85 42.65 50.21
C SER A 14 -19.82 43.27 49.19
N HIS A 15 -20.13 42.52 48.13
CA HIS A 15 -21.03 42.99 47.07
C HIS A 15 -22.45 43.28 47.59
N GLN A 16 -22.95 42.48 48.53
CA GLN A 16 -24.30 42.66 49.10
C GLN A 16 -24.41 43.98 49.89
N GLU A 17 -23.30 44.50 50.39
CA GLU A 17 -23.25 45.72 51.19
C GLU A 17 -23.16 47.00 50.33
N LEU A 18 -22.91 46.89 49.01
CA LEU A 18 -22.81 48.05 48.11
C LEU A 18 -24.08 48.91 48.12
N GLU A 19 -25.26 48.28 48.23
CA GLU A 19 -26.56 48.98 48.24
C GLU A 19 -26.86 49.69 49.57
N TYR A 20 -25.98 49.54 50.57
CA TYR A 20 -26.14 50.03 51.93
C TYR A 20 -25.06 51.06 52.33
N ILE A 21 -24.11 51.38 51.45
CA ILE A 21 -22.98 52.29 51.75
C ILE A 21 -23.47 53.71 52.10
N LEU A 22 -22.85 54.33 53.09
CA LEU A 22 -23.04 55.74 53.44
C LEU A 22 -21.80 56.56 53.08
N THR A 23 -21.98 57.80 52.64
CA THR A 23 -20.86 58.72 52.42
C THR A 23 -20.30 59.23 53.76
N PRO A 24 -19.03 59.65 53.81
CA PRO A 24 -18.44 60.21 55.04
C PRO A 24 -19.28 61.34 55.67
N ASP A 25 -19.82 62.25 54.85
CA ASP A 25 -20.66 63.35 55.34
C ASP A 25 -22.01 62.88 55.89
N GLU A 26 -22.63 61.87 55.28
CA GLU A 26 -23.86 61.26 55.79
C GLU A 26 -23.63 60.64 57.17
N VAL A 27 -22.49 59.99 57.37
CA VAL A 27 -22.11 59.42 58.67
C VAL A 27 -21.91 60.51 59.71
N VAL A 28 -21.15 61.55 59.39
CA VAL A 28 -20.93 62.69 60.30
C VAL A 28 -22.27 63.33 60.68
N ARG A 29 -23.19 63.50 59.72
CA ARG A 29 -24.53 64.05 59.96
C ARG A 29 -25.43 63.15 60.81
N LEU A 30 -25.30 61.83 60.69
CA LEU A 30 -26.02 60.88 61.55
C LEU A 30 -25.49 60.91 62.98
N LEU A 31 -24.17 60.93 63.13
CA LEU A 31 -23.51 60.87 64.42
C LEU A 31 -23.51 62.21 65.18
N SER A 32 -23.64 63.35 64.48
CA SER A 32 -23.76 64.68 65.11
C SER A 32 -25.03 64.87 65.95
N ARG A 33 -26.02 64.00 65.78
CA ARG A 33 -27.26 64.01 66.57
C ARG A 33 -27.07 63.48 67.99
N GLU A 34 -26.00 62.72 68.24
CA GLU A 34 -25.68 62.18 69.55
C GLU A 34 -24.90 63.21 70.37
N LYS A 35 -25.42 63.58 71.54
CA LYS A 35 -24.81 64.63 72.38
C LYS A 35 -23.63 64.13 73.22
N ASN A 36 -23.47 62.81 73.37
CA ASN A 36 -22.44 62.21 74.21
C ASN A 36 -21.41 61.44 73.38
N SER A 37 -20.14 61.88 73.43
CA SER A 37 -19.06 61.23 72.67
C SER A 37 -18.79 59.79 73.12
N GLN A 38 -19.02 59.46 74.39
CA GLN A 38 -18.78 58.11 74.92
C GLN A 38 -19.80 57.10 74.38
N ASN A 39 -21.01 57.53 74.06
CA ASN A 39 -22.01 56.67 73.44
C ASN A 39 -21.60 56.30 72.00
N ILE A 40 -21.08 57.27 71.25
CA ILE A 40 -20.53 57.05 69.91
C ILE A 40 -19.32 56.11 70.00
N VAL A 41 -18.39 56.34 70.93
CA VAL A 41 -17.21 55.48 71.07
C VAL A 41 -17.63 54.04 71.37
N LYS A 42 -18.59 53.80 72.28
CA LYS A 42 -19.05 52.44 72.62
C LYS A 42 -19.62 51.65 71.45
N SER A 43 -20.20 52.32 70.44
CA SER A 43 -20.76 51.65 69.26
C SER A 43 -19.74 51.45 68.13
N LEU A 44 -18.53 52.02 68.24
CA LEU A 44 -17.46 51.78 67.26
C LEU A 44 -16.84 50.39 67.45
N PRO A 45 -16.44 49.72 66.35
CA PRO A 45 -15.64 48.50 66.40
C PRO A 45 -14.35 48.71 67.23
N SER A 46 -13.95 47.72 68.03
CA SER A 46 -12.71 47.78 68.84
C SER A 46 -11.46 48.21 68.05
N PRO A 47 -11.20 47.70 66.83
CA PRO A 47 -10.03 48.12 66.06
C PRO A 47 -10.07 49.61 65.65
N LEU A 48 -11.27 50.14 65.40
CA LEU A 48 -11.43 51.55 65.06
C LEU A 48 -11.23 52.43 66.31
N ARG A 49 -11.74 52.01 67.47
CA ARG A 49 -11.53 52.72 68.75
C ARG A 49 -10.06 52.86 69.10
N GLU A 50 -9.29 51.80 68.95
CA GLU A 50 -7.85 51.78 69.23
C GLU A 50 -7.06 52.68 68.28
N SER A 51 -7.54 52.85 67.04
CA SER A 51 -6.90 53.73 66.05
C SER A 51 -7.14 55.24 66.27
N LEU A 52 -8.05 55.60 67.18
CA LEU A 52 -8.39 56.99 67.47
C LEU A 52 -7.53 57.51 68.64
N ALA A 53 -7.01 58.73 68.50
CA ALA A 53 -6.24 59.36 69.58
C ALA A 53 -7.13 59.62 70.81
N LEU A 54 -6.62 59.39 72.02
CA LEU A 54 -7.33 59.64 73.29
C LEU A 54 -7.83 61.09 73.45
N SER A 55 -7.18 62.05 72.78
CA SER A 55 -7.62 63.45 72.75
C SER A 55 -8.87 63.67 71.89
N SER A 56 -9.08 62.85 70.85
CA SER A 56 -10.18 62.98 69.90
C SER A 56 -11.53 62.48 70.45
N THR A 57 -11.53 61.62 71.47
CA THR A 57 -12.75 61.04 72.07
C THR A 57 -13.38 61.92 73.16
N LYS A 58 -12.71 63.01 73.55
CA LYS A 58 -13.12 63.90 74.66
C LYS A 58 -14.37 64.73 74.35
N ASN A 59 -14.56 65.15 73.11
CA ASN A 59 -15.77 65.86 72.69
C ASN A 59 -16.29 65.33 71.35
N VAL A 60 -17.58 65.53 71.09
CA VAL A 60 -18.25 64.98 69.88
C VAL A 60 -17.63 65.57 68.61
N HIS A 61 -17.30 66.86 68.60
CA HIS A 61 -16.77 67.51 67.41
C HIS A 61 -15.40 66.95 66.98
N SER A 62 -14.46 66.80 67.91
CA SER A 62 -13.15 66.20 67.65
C SER A 62 -13.26 64.74 67.22
N LEU A 63 -14.22 64.01 67.78
CA LEU A 63 -14.46 62.61 67.44
C LEU A 63 -14.98 62.48 66.01
N LEU A 64 -15.96 63.29 65.62
CA LEU A 64 -16.51 63.30 64.27
C LEU A 64 -15.47 63.73 63.23
N THR A 65 -14.62 64.70 63.55
CA THR A 65 -13.52 65.11 62.67
C THR A 65 -12.52 63.98 62.46
N ALA A 66 -12.13 63.27 63.53
CA ALA A 66 -11.22 62.13 63.42
C ALA A 66 -11.85 60.95 62.65
N LEU A 67 -13.13 60.66 62.87
CA LEU A 67 -13.87 59.64 62.12
C LEU A 67 -14.00 60.00 60.64
N ASN A 68 -14.30 61.27 60.33
CA ASN A 68 -14.39 61.74 58.95
C ASN A 68 -13.06 61.55 58.21
N GLN A 69 -11.93 61.87 58.86
CA GLN A 69 -10.61 61.64 58.25
C GLN A 69 -10.36 60.16 57.92
N LYS A 70 -10.77 59.24 58.79
CA LYS A 70 -10.63 57.79 58.57
C LYS A 70 -11.51 57.28 57.44
N LEU A 71 -12.72 57.82 57.30
CA LEU A 71 -13.66 57.49 56.24
C LEU A 71 -13.21 58.06 54.88
N VAL A 72 -12.75 59.31 54.84
CA VAL A 72 -12.24 59.96 53.62
C VAL A 72 -10.97 59.30 53.10
N ARG A 73 -10.10 58.81 54.01
CA ARG A 73 -8.91 58.02 53.64
C ARG A 73 -9.24 56.62 53.11
N GLY A 74 -10.49 56.16 53.21
CA GLY A 74 -10.90 54.84 52.76
C GLY A 74 -10.40 53.68 53.63
N GLU A 75 -9.97 53.96 54.86
CA GLU A 75 -9.58 52.90 55.81
C GLU A 75 -10.82 52.15 56.34
N TRP A 76 -11.92 52.89 56.52
CA TRP A 76 -13.20 52.40 57.01
C TRP A 76 -14.34 52.82 56.09
N ILE A 77 -15.35 51.97 55.99
CA ILE A 77 -16.56 52.20 55.20
C ILE A 77 -17.77 52.07 56.13
N ALA A 78 -18.72 53.00 55.99
CA ALA A 78 -19.95 52.97 56.76
C ALA A 78 -21.07 52.32 55.95
N ILE A 79 -21.81 51.45 56.62
CA ILE A 79 -22.93 50.69 56.07
C ILE A 79 -24.18 51.04 56.89
N SER A 80 -25.24 51.44 56.21
CA SER A 80 -26.55 51.68 56.78
C SER A 80 -27.26 50.36 57.09
N THR A 81 -28.10 50.37 58.12
CA THR A 81 -29.03 49.26 58.42
C THR A 81 -30.18 49.17 57.41
N ALA A 82 -30.47 50.24 56.68
CA ALA A 82 -31.50 50.29 55.64
C ALA A 82 -30.87 50.48 54.26
N LYS A 83 -31.42 49.79 53.25
CA LYS A 83 -31.02 49.91 51.85
C LYS A 83 -31.24 51.35 51.37
N ARG A 84 -30.28 51.89 50.61
CA ARG A 84 -30.44 53.23 50.02
C ARG A 84 -31.59 53.22 49.01
N THR A 85 -32.42 54.25 49.06
CA THR A 85 -33.50 54.46 48.06
C THR A 85 -32.99 55.04 46.75
N LYS A 86 -31.82 55.70 46.76
CA LYS A 86 -31.12 56.21 45.58
C LYS A 86 -29.67 55.77 45.62
N ALA A 87 -29.18 55.26 44.49
CA ALA A 87 -27.76 54.99 44.30
C ALA A 87 -26.93 56.27 44.48
N LEU A 88 -25.66 56.11 44.86
CA LEU A 88 -24.72 57.23 44.95
C LEU A 88 -24.49 57.80 43.54
N SER A 89 -24.61 59.12 43.39
CA SER A 89 -24.35 59.75 42.10
C SER A 89 -22.85 59.84 41.82
N ASP A 90 -22.46 59.84 40.55
CA ASP A 90 -21.06 59.98 40.14
C ASP A 90 -20.41 61.23 40.73
N THR A 91 -21.17 62.33 40.85
CA THR A 91 -20.74 63.57 41.49
C THR A 91 -20.40 63.41 42.98
N GLN A 92 -21.12 62.56 43.72
CA GLN A 92 -20.83 62.24 45.13
C GLN A 92 -19.62 61.31 45.25
N LEU A 93 -19.44 60.39 44.29
CA LEU A 93 -18.31 59.45 44.28
C LEU A 93 -16.99 60.14 43.91
N VAL A 94 -17.01 61.19 43.09
CA VAL A 94 -15.85 62.04 42.79
C VAL A 94 -15.32 62.74 44.04
N GLN A 95 -16.19 63.11 44.98
CA GLN A 95 -15.78 63.76 46.23
C GLN A 95 -15.04 62.81 47.19
N TYR A 96 -15.23 61.49 47.04
CA TYR A 96 -14.62 60.46 47.89
C TYR A 96 -13.91 59.39 47.05
N PRO A 97 -12.74 59.69 46.44
CA PRO A 97 -12.10 58.82 45.46
C PRO A 97 -11.69 57.45 46.02
N GLN A 98 -11.32 57.36 47.30
CA GLN A 98 -10.98 56.07 47.92
C GLN A 98 -12.21 55.17 48.11
N LEU A 99 -13.37 55.75 48.47
CA LEU A 99 -14.62 55.02 48.55
C LEU A 99 -15.02 54.49 47.17
N ASN A 100 -14.91 55.32 46.13
CA ASN A 100 -15.19 54.92 44.75
C ASN A 100 -14.28 53.76 44.31
N LYS A 101 -12.97 53.84 44.58
CA LYS A 101 -12.02 52.76 44.27
C LYS A 101 -12.41 51.41 44.92
N HIS A 102 -12.86 51.43 46.17
CA HIS A 102 -13.29 50.21 46.86
C HIS A 102 -14.60 49.66 46.31
N MET A 103 -15.55 50.53 45.92
CA MET A 103 -16.80 50.10 45.28
C MET A 103 -16.54 49.46 43.91
N VAL A 104 -15.71 50.08 43.07
CA VAL A 104 -15.33 49.55 41.75
C VAL A 104 -14.65 48.19 41.89
N ARG A 105 -13.66 48.07 42.79
CA ARG A 105 -13.00 46.78 43.08
C ARG A 105 -14.00 45.67 43.37
N VAL A 106 -14.96 45.92 44.27
CA VAL A 106 -15.94 44.90 44.68
C VAL A 106 -16.94 44.59 43.57
N SER A 107 -17.29 45.56 42.72
CA SER A 107 -18.15 45.33 41.55
C SER A 107 -17.47 44.51 40.45
N GLU A 108 -16.16 44.70 40.22
CA GLU A 108 -15.39 43.98 39.20
C GLU A 108 -15.06 42.53 39.60
N THR A 109 -15.16 42.18 40.90
CA THR A 109 -14.81 40.83 41.39
C THR A 109 -15.96 39.81 41.28
N GLN A 110 -17.11 40.18 40.71
CA GLN A 110 -18.27 39.29 40.64
C GLN A 110 -18.21 38.38 39.42
N SER A 111 -17.58 37.20 39.59
CA SER A 111 -17.86 36.06 38.72
C SER A 111 -19.27 35.54 39.02
N THR A 112 -20.12 35.53 37.99
CA THR A 112 -21.44 34.89 38.02
C THR A 112 -21.30 33.43 38.43
N LYS A 113 -21.76 33.05 39.62
CA LYS A 113 -21.87 31.64 40.03
C LYS A 113 -23.00 30.98 39.25
N TYR A 114 -22.65 30.23 38.21
CA TYR A 114 -23.55 29.24 37.60
C TYR A 114 -23.61 28.00 38.49
N VAL A 115 -24.82 27.49 38.75
CA VAL A 115 -25.05 26.21 39.43
C VAL A 115 -24.66 25.09 38.45
N LYS A 116 -23.51 24.43 38.65
CA LYS A 116 -23.07 23.30 37.82
C LYS A 116 -23.84 22.03 38.19
N ALA A 117 -24.36 21.33 37.18
CA ALA A 117 -24.71 19.91 37.30
C ALA A 117 -23.42 19.11 37.61
N ASN A 118 -23.55 18.09 38.47
CA ASN A 118 -22.46 17.23 38.97
C ASN A 118 -21.73 16.44 37.86
N PHE A 119 -20.94 17.10 37.03
CA PHE A 119 -19.91 16.44 36.23
C PHE A 119 -18.56 16.63 36.90
N GLN A 120 -17.78 15.56 36.94
CA GLN A 120 -16.41 15.56 37.42
C GLN A 120 -15.60 16.52 36.54
N ALA A 121 -14.99 17.55 37.14
CA ALA A 121 -14.21 18.52 36.39
C ALA A 121 -12.94 17.83 35.87
N VAL A 122 -12.82 17.70 34.56
CA VAL A 122 -11.53 17.47 33.91
C VAL A 122 -10.67 18.69 34.22
N THR A 123 -9.61 18.53 35.00
CA THR A 123 -8.61 19.58 35.17
C THR A 123 -7.77 19.61 33.90
N ASP A 124 -7.87 20.72 33.17
CA ASP A 124 -7.01 21.00 32.04
C ASP A 124 -5.66 21.45 32.61
N ASP A 125 -4.76 20.49 32.81
CA ASP A 125 -3.42 20.70 33.36
C ASP A 125 -2.46 21.28 32.31
N VAL A 126 -2.98 21.95 31.28
CA VAL A 126 -2.18 22.62 30.25
C VAL A 126 -2.02 24.10 30.60
N VAL A 127 -0.83 24.45 31.09
CA VAL A 127 -0.40 25.85 31.20
C VAL A 127 -0.30 26.42 29.78
N LEU A 128 -1.28 27.23 29.36
CA LEU A 128 -1.17 27.98 28.11
C LEU A 128 -0.01 28.99 28.23
N SER A 129 1.01 28.80 27.38
CA SER A 129 2.19 29.65 27.33
C SER A 129 1.82 31.11 27.08
N ARG A 130 2.35 32.04 27.90
CA ARG A 130 2.07 33.50 27.83
C ARG A 130 2.73 34.22 26.63
N SER A 131 3.01 33.48 25.56
CA SER A 131 3.51 34.02 24.30
C SER A 131 3.13 33.03 23.20
N LEU A 132 1.97 33.23 22.59
CA LEU A 132 1.69 32.66 21.26
C LEU A 132 2.67 33.34 20.29
N GLN A 133 3.85 32.75 20.12
CA GLN A 133 4.59 32.97 18.89
C GLN A 133 3.73 32.37 17.78
N TYR A 134 3.03 33.24 17.05
CA TYR A 134 2.48 32.86 15.75
C TYR A 134 3.67 32.57 14.85
N THR A 135 4.07 31.31 14.78
CA THR A 135 4.87 30.82 13.65
C THR A 135 3.87 30.75 12.50
N PRO A 136 4.01 31.58 11.44
CA PRO A 136 3.20 31.39 10.25
C PRO A 136 3.39 29.95 9.82
N VAL A 137 2.33 29.15 9.87
CA VAL A 137 2.35 27.86 9.19
C VAL A 137 2.40 28.24 7.72
N GLU A 138 3.52 27.92 7.05
CA GLU A 138 3.59 28.07 5.60
C GLU A 138 2.32 27.43 5.02
N PRO A 139 1.57 28.17 4.18
CA PRO A 139 0.31 27.67 3.65
C PRO A 139 0.60 26.32 3.01
N ARG A 140 -0.05 25.26 3.52
CA ARG A 140 0.14 23.93 2.94
C ARG A 140 -0.34 24.02 1.50
N PRO A 141 0.43 23.46 0.56
CA PRO A 141 0.04 23.54 -0.84
C PRO A 141 -1.36 22.95 -1.03
N GLU A 142 -2.19 23.65 -1.80
CA GLU A 142 -3.59 23.28 -1.95
C GLU A 142 -3.84 22.38 -3.17
N ASN A 143 -2.84 21.64 -3.64
CA ASN A 143 -3.00 20.71 -4.75
C ASN A 143 -2.88 19.24 -4.33
N LYS A 144 -3.45 18.37 -5.17
CA LYS A 144 -3.43 16.92 -5.03
C LYS A 144 -3.18 16.24 -6.38
N ILE A 145 -2.58 15.07 -6.34
CA ILE A 145 -2.59 14.10 -7.45
C ILE A 145 -3.42 12.92 -6.97
N VAL A 146 -4.32 12.46 -7.82
CA VAL A 146 -5.23 11.36 -7.53
C VAL A 146 -5.01 10.26 -8.56
N VAL A 147 -4.91 9.04 -8.06
CA VAL A 147 -4.88 7.82 -8.88
C VAL A 147 -6.06 6.97 -8.47
N GLU A 148 -6.89 6.66 -9.44
CA GLU A 148 -8.05 5.79 -9.32
C GLU A 148 -7.65 4.34 -9.61
N PHE A 149 -8.27 3.42 -8.89
CA PHE A 149 -8.19 2.00 -9.12
C PHE A 149 -9.60 1.51 -9.40
N ALA A 150 -9.82 0.99 -10.61
CA ALA A 150 -11.09 0.39 -11.02
C ALA A 150 -11.33 -0.85 -10.15
N GLY A 151 -12.19 -0.75 -9.16
CA GLY A 151 -12.44 -1.81 -8.18
C GLY A 151 -11.81 -1.61 -6.81
N GLN A 152 -11.88 -2.68 -6.01
CA GLN A 152 -11.46 -2.65 -4.63
C GLN A 152 -10.00 -3.06 -4.51
N TRP A 153 -9.17 -2.17 -3.95
CA TRP A 153 -7.77 -2.47 -3.66
C TRP A 153 -7.69 -3.43 -2.47
N PRO A 154 -7.30 -4.71 -2.67
CA PRO A 154 -7.07 -5.59 -1.54
C PRO A 154 -5.87 -5.06 -0.75
N ASN A 155 -5.86 -5.26 0.56
CA ASN A 155 -4.74 -4.85 1.42
C ASN A 155 -3.47 -5.66 1.10
N ASN A 156 -2.77 -5.27 0.04
CA ASN A 156 -1.61 -5.96 -0.50
C ASN A 156 -0.33 -5.13 -0.32
N ALA A 157 0.79 -5.69 -0.77
CA ALA A 157 2.11 -5.15 -0.54
C ALA A 157 2.46 -3.95 -1.44
N ALA A 158 1.83 -3.81 -2.61
CA ALA A 158 2.10 -2.74 -3.56
C ALA A 158 1.67 -1.36 -3.04
N SER A 159 2.25 -0.32 -3.60
CA SER A 159 1.95 1.09 -3.29
C SER A 159 2.23 2.00 -4.47
N LEU A 160 1.81 3.26 -4.38
CA LEU A 160 2.21 4.29 -5.33
C LEU A 160 3.28 5.20 -4.73
N LEU A 161 4.21 5.64 -5.58
CA LEU A 161 5.29 6.56 -5.25
C LEU A 161 5.22 7.75 -6.20
N LEU A 162 5.22 8.95 -5.63
CA LEU A 162 5.43 10.20 -6.35
C LEU A 162 6.90 10.60 -6.14
N ALA A 163 7.68 10.65 -7.22
CA ALA A 163 9.11 10.94 -7.16
C ALA A 163 9.39 12.33 -6.57
N LYS A 164 10.55 12.49 -5.93
CA LYS A 164 11.00 13.80 -5.44
C LYS A 164 11.05 14.82 -6.57
N SER A 165 10.82 16.07 -6.22
CA SER A 165 11.00 17.26 -7.03
C SER A 165 12.02 18.19 -6.34
N ASP A 166 12.23 19.38 -6.90
CA ASP A 166 13.12 20.37 -6.30
C ASP A 166 12.50 20.95 -5.01
N GLU A 167 11.18 21.07 -4.96
CA GLU A 167 10.45 21.70 -3.87
C GLU A 167 9.96 20.68 -2.83
N GLN A 168 9.74 19.42 -3.23
CA GLN A 168 9.13 18.41 -2.38
C GLN A 168 9.83 17.04 -2.41
N LYS A 169 9.92 16.44 -1.21
CA LYS A 169 10.39 15.05 -1.07
C LYS A 169 9.43 14.07 -1.75
N GLU A 170 9.95 12.87 -2.04
CA GLU A 170 9.12 11.77 -2.51
C GLU A 170 7.99 11.46 -1.52
N LYS A 171 6.84 11.06 -2.04
CA LYS A 171 5.67 10.68 -1.24
C LYS A 171 5.23 9.28 -1.62
N ILE A 172 4.86 8.47 -0.64
CA ILE A 172 4.30 7.13 -0.85
C ILE A 172 2.87 7.12 -0.33
N THR A 173 1.97 6.49 -1.06
CA THR A 173 0.57 6.32 -0.64
C THR A 173 0.05 4.95 -1.05
N LYS A 174 -1.01 4.50 -0.38
CA LYS A 174 -1.73 3.28 -0.73
C LYS A 174 -3.18 3.62 -1.07
N PRO A 175 -3.79 2.94 -2.06
CA PRO A 175 -5.19 3.13 -2.38
C PRO A 175 -6.07 2.70 -1.21
N ARG A 176 -7.22 3.36 -1.08
CA ARG A 176 -8.26 3.01 -0.12
C ARG A 176 -9.60 3.03 -0.83
N ALA A 177 -10.53 2.18 -0.40
CA ALA A 177 -11.90 2.22 -0.90
C ALA A 177 -12.45 3.64 -0.86
N ASP A 178 -13.03 4.10 -1.98
CA ASP A 178 -13.67 5.39 -2.02
C ASP A 178 -14.95 5.35 -1.18
N ILE A 179 -15.09 6.29 -0.26
CA ILE A 179 -16.23 6.38 0.65
C ILE A 179 -17.50 6.90 -0.04
N HIS A 180 -17.36 7.54 -1.20
CA HIS A 180 -18.45 8.13 -1.96
C HIS A 180 -18.85 7.26 -3.15
N VAL A 181 -17.94 6.42 -3.65
CA VAL A 181 -18.12 5.68 -4.90
C VAL A 181 -17.67 4.22 -4.73
N ALA A 182 -18.62 3.29 -4.76
CA ALA A 182 -18.36 1.89 -4.41
C ALA A 182 -17.56 1.09 -5.45
N HIS A 183 -17.51 1.53 -6.71
CA HIS A 183 -16.86 0.78 -7.78
C HIS A 183 -15.34 0.96 -7.83
N ARG A 184 -14.76 1.86 -7.02
CA ARG A 184 -13.34 2.23 -7.09
C ARG A 184 -12.64 2.35 -5.73
N SER A 185 -11.32 2.37 -5.80
CA SER A 185 -10.44 2.80 -4.72
C SER A 185 -9.61 4.00 -5.18
N ILE A 186 -9.24 4.88 -4.26
CA ILE A 186 -8.49 6.09 -4.56
C ILE A 186 -7.21 6.15 -3.74
N ALA A 187 -6.12 6.48 -4.41
CA ALA A 187 -4.87 6.94 -3.81
C ALA A 187 -4.73 8.45 -4.00
N ILE A 188 -4.59 9.20 -2.91
CA ILE A 188 -4.47 10.66 -2.94
C ILE A 188 -3.11 11.07 -2.38
N PHE A 189 -2.31 11.74 -3.20
CA PHE A 189 -1.16 12.53 -2.76
C PHE A 189 -1.64 13.95 -2.47
N LYS A 190 -1.62 14.36 -1.19
CA LYS A 190 -2.08 15.68 -0.74
C LYS A 190 -0.91 16.62 -0.47
N ASP A 191 -1.21 17.90 -0.29
CA ASP A 191 -0.25 18.95 0.08
C ASP A 191 0.88 19.06 -0.96
N LEU A 192 0.53 19.13 -2.24
CA LEU A 192 1.48 19.20 -3.38
C LEU A 192 1.65 20.63 -3.89
N GLU A 193 2.91 21.03 -4.12
CA GLU A 193 3.21 22.24 -4.89
C GLU A 193 2.71 22.07 -6.34
N PRO A 194 2.38 23.15 -7.07
CA PRO A 194 1.94 23.09 -8.47
C PRO A 194 3.10 22.80 -9.43
N GLU A 195 3.84 21.72 -9.19
CA GLU A 195 4.99 21.28 -9.98
C GLU A 195 4.76 19.88 -10.55
N PRO A 196 5.22 19.61 -11.78
CA PRO A 196 5.06 18.30 -12.42
C PRO A 196 5.94 17.25 -11.73
N ARG A 197 5.41 16.04 -11.52
CA ARG A 197 6.13 14.95 -10.85
C ARG A 197 5.91 13.60 -11.51
N ASN A 198 6.91 12.73 -11.44
CA ASN A 198 6.83 11.36 -11.97
C ASN A 198 6.09 10.43 -11.00
N LEU A 199 5.16 9.65 -11.53
CA LEU A 199 4.32 8.71 -10.81
C LEU A 199 4.79 7.27 -11.07
N TYR A 200 4.93 6.48 -10.01
CA TYR A 200 5.37 5.10 -10.06
C TYR A 200 4.43 4.16 -9.30
N LEU A 201 4.24 2.95 -9.84
CA LEU A 201 3.79 1.78 -9.08
C LEU A 201 5.01 1.13 -8.42
N THR A 202 4.88 0.75 -7.16
CA THR A 202 5.97 0.13 -6.38
C THR A 202 5.58 -1.25 -5.91
N ILE A 203 6.42 -2.24 -6.21
CA ILE A 203 6.24 -3.64 -5.80
C ILE A 203 7.39 -4.01 -4.88
N PRO A 204 7.14 -4.44 -3.63
CA PRO A 204 8.21 -4.92 -2.77
C PRO A 204 8.85 -6.19 -3.32
N MET A 205 10.16 -6.29 -3.17
CA MET A 205 10.97 -7.39 -3.69
C MET A 205 11.59 -8.18 -2.52
N ASN A 206 11.71 -9.48 -2.68
CA ASN A 206 12.42 -10.37 -1.78
C ASN A 206 13.92 -10.11 -1.88
N GLY A 207 14.64 -10.23 -0.76
CA GLY A 207 16.09 -10.11 -0.73
C GLY A 207 16.66 -8.69 -0.86
N THR A 208 15.84 -7.66 -1.12
CA THR A 208 16.29 -6.26 -1.19
C THR A 208 15.30 -5.31 -0.48
N PRO A 209 15.79 -4.28 0.24
CA PRO A 209 14.93 -3.27 0.85
C PRO A 209 14.34 -2.28 -0.18
N GLN A 210 14.87 -2.25 -1.40
CA GLN A 210 14.38 -1.34 -2.44
C GLN A 210 13.26 -2.01 -3.24
N PRO A 211 12.04 -1.43 -3.28
CA PRO A 211 10.98 -1.96 -4.12
C PRO A 211 11.29 -1.74 -5.59
N LEU A 212 10.77 -2.62 -6.46
CA LEU A 212 10.73 -2.39 -7.90
C LEU A 212 9.85 -1.16 -8.17
N LYS A 213 10.38 -0.21 -8.94
CA LYS A 213 9.69 1.03 -9.31
C LYS A 213 9.32 0.99 -10.78
N LEU A 214 8.03 0.87 -11.05
CA LEU A 214 7.46 0.84 -12.39
C LEU A 214 6.94 2.23 -12.73
N LEU A 215 7.53 2.89 -13.72
CA LEU A 215 7.09 4.21 -14.18
C LEU A 215 5.70 4.09 -14.81
N LEU A 216 4.76 4.89 -14.32
CA LEU A 216 3.39 5.00 -14.86
C LEU A 216 3.26 6.27 -15.70
N ALA A 217 3.77 7.39 -15.20
CA ALA A 217 3.64 8.66 -15.90
C ALA A 217 4.78 9.60 -15.56
N GLU A 218 5.17 10.40 -16.53
CA GLU A 218 6.14 11.47 -16.35
C GLU A 218 5.41 12.80 -16.25
N ASN A 219 5.94 13.70 -15.44
CA ASN A 219 5.50 15.10 -15.37
C ASN A 219 3.99 15.30 -15.10
N ILE A 220 3.37 14.48 -14.24
CA ILE A 220 1.97 14.66 -13.87
C ILE A 220 1.79 15.97 -13.09
N GLU A 221 0.88 16.82 -13.57
CA GLU A 221 0.52 18.07 -12.91
C GLU A 221 -0.52 17.84 -11.80
N PRO A 222 -0.30 18.42 -10.60
CA PRO A 222 -1.30 18.42 -9.53
C PRO A 222 -2.54 19.25 -9.87
N VAL A 223 -3.70 18.81 -9.40
CA VAL A 223 -4.97 19.55 -9.49
C VAL A 223 -5.33 20.20 -8.16
N GLU A 224 -6.22 21.18 -8.16
CA GLU A 224 -6.72 21.80 -6.93
C GLU A 224 -7.32 20.75 -5.97
N LYS A 225 -7.13 20.97 -4.66
CA LYS A 225 -7.57 20.06 -3.59
C LYS A 225 -9.07 19.76 -3.62
N LYS A 226 -9.88 20.72 -4.08
CA LYS A 226 -11.35 20.63 -4.14
C LYS A 226 -11.86 19.99 -5.43
N THR A 227 -11.00 19.75 -6.42
CA THR A 227 -11.38 19.07 -7.66
C THR A 227 -11.89 17.68 -7.33
N GLU A 228 -13.03 17.30 -7.87
CA GLU A 228 -13.58 15.96 -7.84
C GLU A 228 -13.98 15.58 -9.26
N MET A 229 -13.76 14.32 -9.63
CA MET A 229 -14.03 13.81 -10.97
C MET A 229 -14.85 12.52 -10.86
N ASP A 230 -15.78 12.33 -11.79
CA ASP A 230 -16.56 11.10 -11.90
C ASP A 230 -15.63 9.92 -12.23
N GLU A 231 -14.66 10.14 -13.11
CA GLU A 231 -13.52 9.26 -13.39
C GLU A 231 -12.24 10.11 -13.42
N TRP A 232 -11.19 9.69 -12.70
CA TRP A 232 -9.92 10.42 -12.68
C TRP A 232 -9.09 10.23 -13.95
N ASP A 233 -8.11 11.11 -14.17
CA ASP A 233 -7.22 11.05 -15.35
C ASP A 233 -6.12 9.99 -15.26
N ASN A 234 -5.90 9.42 -14.07
CA ASN A 234 -4.96 8.33 -13.83
C ASN A 234 -5.73 7.14 -13.25
N VAL A 235 -6.01 6.14 -14.08
CA VAL A 235 -6.81 4.97 -13.72
C VAL A 235 -6.00 3.70 -13.94
N LEU A 236 -5.84 2.92 -12.88
CA LEU A 236 -5.25 1.59 -12.93
C LEU A 236 -6.34 0.52 -12.80
N VAL A 237 -6.29 -0.51 -13.63
CA VAL A 237 -7.24 -1.62 -13.62
C VAL A 237 -6.57 -2.86 -13.04
N PRO A 238 -7.15 -3.53 -12.04
CA PRO A 238 -6.71 -4.84 -11.58
C PRO A 238 -7.10 -5.93 -12.59
N VAL A 239 -6.12 -6.76 -12.95
CA VAL A 239 -6.24 -7.83 -13.94
C VAL A 239 -5.76 -9.14 -13.33
N ARG A 240 -6.52 -10.22 -13.60
CA ARG A 240 -6.12 -11.60 -13.35
C ARG A 240 -6.27 -12.43 -14.63
N PRO A 241 -5.19 -13.01 -15.15
CA PRO A 241 -5.27 -13.91 -16.29
C PRO A 241 -6.02 -15.21 -16.04
N LEU A 242 -6.86 -15.62 -17.00
CA LEU A 242 -7.20 -17.02 -17.24
C LEU A 242 -6.65 -17.41 -18.61
N ALA A 243 -6.40 -18.70 -18.83
CA ALA A 243 -5.76 -19.15 -20.06
C ALA A 243 -6.62 -20.22 -20.75
N TYR A 244 -6.85 -20.04 -22.06
CA TYR A 244 -7.56 -21.01 -22.88
C TYR A 244 -6.75 -22.30 -22.99
N LEU A 245 -7.43 -23.44 -22.88
CA LEU A 245 -6.83 -24.75 -23.06
C LEU A 245 -6.56 -25.04 -24.54
N THR A 246 -7.40 -24.50 -25.42
CA THR A 246 -7.46 -24.80 -26.85
C THR A 246 -7.43 -23.52 -27.68
N GLY A 247 -6.93 -23.62 -28.92
CA GLY A 247 -6.83 -22.49 -29.85
C GLY A 247 -8.17 -21.94 -30.37
N ASP A 248 -9.30 -22.54 -30.00
CA ASP A 248 -10.65 -22.05 -30.33
C ASP A 248 -11.09 -20.85 -29.48
N LYS A 249 -10.32 -20.50 -28.44
CA LYS A 249 -10.56 -19.37 -27.53
C LYS A 249 -11.92 -19.40 -26.85
N ASN A 250 -12.40 -20.60 -26.52
CA ASN A 250 -13.66 -20.77 -25.80
C ASN A 250 -13.48 -20.48 -24.29
N LYS A 251 -14.18 -19.46 -23.77
CA LYS A 251 -14.10 -19.05 -22.35
C LYS A 251 -14.60 -20.11 -21.36
N SER A 252 -15.44 -21.06 -21.78
CA SER A 252 -15.80 -22.20 -20.92
C SER A 252 -14.66 -23.22 -20.78
N ASN A 253 -13.68 -23.17 -21.68
CA ASN A 253 -12.49 -24.01 -21.72
C ASN A 253 -11.26 -23.16 -21.38
N ALA A 254 -11.37 -22.35 -20.33
CA ALA A 254 -10.27 -21.57 -19.77
C ALA A 254 -10.02 -22.02 -18.33
N ALA A 255 -8.76 -21.97 -17.89
CA ALA A 255 -8.37 -22.40 -16.56
C ALA A 255 -7.44 -21.38 -15.87
N GLU A 256 -7.28 -21.56 -14.57
CA GLU A 256 -6.26 -20.88 -13.78
C GLU A 256 -4.87 -21.37 -14.19
N LEU A 257 -3.87 -20.52 -14.02
CA LEU A 257 -2.47 -20.87 -14.27
C LEU A 257 -1.76 -21.26 -12.96
N GLN A 258 -0.95 -22.31 -12.99
CA GLN A 258 -0.13 -22.80 -11.86
C GLN A 258 1.35 -22.98 -12.24
N GLY A 259 1.86 -22.10 -13.09
CA GLY A 259 3.24 -22.15 -13.56
C GLY A 259 3.44 -21.31 -14.82
N GLY A 260 4.68 -21.11 -15.20
CA GLY A 260 5.07 -20.34 -16.38
C GLY A 260 5.19 -18.85 -16.13
N TYR A 261 5.07 -18.07 -17.20
CA TYR A 261 5.38 -16.65 -17.23
C TYR A 261 4.31 -15.86 -17.98
N VAL A 262 3.97 -14.69 -17.45
CA VAL A 262 3.11 -13.71 -18.13
C VAL A 262 3.95 -12.49 -18.45
N TYR A 263 3.82 -12.00 -19.68
CA TYR A 263 4.49 -10.82 -20.20
C TYR A 263 3.44 -9.74 -20.45
N LEU A 264 3.67 -8.57 -19.86
CA LEU A 264 2.85 -7.39 -20.09
C LEU A 264 3.65 -6.38 -20.90
N PHE A 265 3.21 -6.19 -22.14
CA PHE A 265 3.71 -5.16 -23.03
C PHE A 265 2.85 -3.91 -22.89
N TRP A 266 3.51 -2.76 -22.82
CA TRP A 266 2.87 -1.45 -22.84
C TRP A 266 3.59 -0.57 -23.86
N LYS A 267 2.84 0.05 -24.77
CA LYS A 267 3.40 0.82 -25.89
C LYS A 267 4.37 -0.02 -26.73
N ASN A 268 4.00 -1.28 -26.98
CA ASN A 268 4.79 -2.31 -27.67
C ASN A 268 6.16 -2.66 -27.05
N THR A 269 6.46 -2.18 -25.83
CA THR A 269 7.68 -2.54 -25.10
C THR A 269 7.32 -3.40 -23.90
N LEU A 270 8.15 -4.40 -23.58
CA LEU A 270 7.97 -5.21 -22.37
C LEU A 270 8.07 -4.31 -21.15
N TRP A 271 6.96 -4.19 -20.42
CA TRP A 271 6.88 -3.37 -19.22
C TRP A 271 7.03 -4.19 -17.95
N ARG A 272 6.42 -5.38 -17.90
CA ARG A 272 6.52 -6.30 -16.76
C ARG A 272 6.60 -7.74 -17.22
N GLU A 273 7.38 -8.52 -16.49
CA GLU A 273 7.42 -9.97 -16.59
C GLU A 273 7.05 -10.56 -15.23
N PHE A 274 6.14 -11.52 -15.24
CA PHE A 274 5.65 -12.21 -14.06
C PHE A 274 6.03 -13.69 -14.14
N TYR A 275 6.53 -14.25 -13.05
CA TYR A 275 6.48 -15.69 -12.81
C TYR A 275 5.17 -16.05 -12.11
N ILE A 276 4.60 -17.18 -12.48
CA ILE A 276 3.40 -17.74 -11.84
C ILE A 276 3.84 -18.89 -10.93
N ASP A 277 3.53 -18.79 -9.64
CA ASP A 277 3.82 -19.87 -8.71
C ASP A 277 2.81 -21.03 -8.82
N LYS A 278 3.09 -22.13 -8.13
CA LYS A 278 2.22 -23.33 -8.08
C LYS A 278 0.81 -23.09 -7.51
N ASN A 279 0.57 -21.92 -6.91
CA ASN A 279 -0.69 -21.53 -6.31
C ASN A 279 -1.42 -20.47 -7.16
N GLY A 280 -0.88 -20.07 -8.31
CA GLY A 280 -1.45 -19.07 -9.20
C GLY A 280 -1.28 -17.62 -8.73
N TYR A 281 -0.24 -17.34 -7.94
CA TYR A 281 0.19 -15.99 -7.60
C TYR A 281 1.27 -15.50 -8.57
N TYR A 282 1.25 -14.20 -8.85
CA TYR A 282 2.16 -13.53 -9.77
C TYR A 282 3.29 -12.86 -8.98
N GLN A 283 4.53 -13.12 -9.39
CA GLN A 283 5.74 -12.51 -8.84
C GLN A 283 6.45 -11.73 -9.93
N ASP A 284 6.61 -10.42 -9.72
CA ASP A 284 7.36 -9.56 -10.66
C ASP A 284 8.84 -9.95 -10.74
N ILE A 285 9.37 -9.84 -11.95
CA ILE A 285 10.80 -9.91 -12.26
C ILE A 285 11.28 -8.49 -12.61
N ASP A 286 12.45 -8.10 -12.11
CA ASP A 286 13.07 -6.81 -12.48
C ASP A 286 13.64 -6.90 -13.92
N VAL A 287 12.76 -6.65 -14.89
CA VAL A 287 13.08 -6.72 -16.33
C VAL A 287 14.25 -5.81 -16.68
N GLU A 288 14.30 -4.58 -16.16
CA GLU A 288 15.34 -3.60 -16.48
C GLU A 288 16.70 -3.98 -15.90
N TYR A 289 16.73 -4.51 -14.67
CA TYR A 289 17.95 -5.08 -14.11
C TYR A 289 18.48 -6.22 -14.97
N HIS A 290 17.63 -7.19 -15.31
CA HIS A 290 18.04 -8.35 -16.09
C HIS A 290 18.37 -8.02 -17.55
N ARG A 291 17.72 -7.02 -18.16
CA ARG A 291 18.02 -6.56 -19.52
C ARG A 291 19.43 -6.00 -19.60
N ARG A 292 19.83 -5.16 -18.63
CA ARG A 292 21.22 -4.65 -18.53
C ARG A 292 22.25 -5.78 -18.37
N LEU A 293 21.97 -6.76 -17.50
CA LEU A 293 22.86 -7.91 -17.33
C LEU A 293 22.99 -8.73 -18.63
N PHE A 294 21.89 -8.90 -19.37
CA PHE A 294 21.90 -9.57 -20.66
C PHE A 294 22.78 -8.83 -21.68
N ASP A 295 22.66 -7.50 -21.77
CA ASP A 295 23.50 -6.68 -22.66
C ASP A 295 24.99 -6.78 -22.31
N GLU A 296 25.33 -6.80 -21.02
CA GLU A 296 26.70 -7.03 -20.56
C GLU A 296 27.21 -8.44 -20.91
N GLU A 297 26.35 -9.46 -20.79
CA GLU A 297 26.69 -10.86 -21.05
C GLU A 297 26.85 -11.15 -22.55
N LYS A 298 26.03 -10.52 -23.40
CA LYS A 298 26.05 -10.64 -24.86
C LYS A 298 27.41 -10.29 -25.47
N ASN A 299 28.15 -9.39 -24.83
CA ASN A 299 29.47 -8.93 -25.29
C ASN A 299 30.63 -9.84 -24.84
N LYS A 300 30.37 -10.91 -24.07
CA LYS A 300 31.41 -11.81 -23.56
C LYS A 300 31.79 -12.88 -24.59
N PRO A 301 33.03 -13.43 -24.56
CA PRO A 301 33.47 -14.47 -25.50
C PRO A 301 32.66 -15.78 -25.42
N LYS A 302 32.04 -16.04 -24.27
CA LYS A 302 31.16 -17.19 -24.03
C LYS A 302 29.94 -16.70 -23.24
N PRO A 303 28.91 -16.16 -23.91
CA PRO A 303 27.70 -15.67 -23.25
C PRO A 303 27.00 -16.81 -22.52
N LYS A 304 26.59 -16.57 -21.27
CA LYS A 304 25.76 -17.49 -20.50
C LYS A 304 24.29 -17.09 -20.60
N ILE A 305 23.40 -18.09 -20.58
CA ILE A 305 21.97 -17.84 -20.40
C ILE A 305 21.75 -17.49 -18.93
N LEU A 306 21.28 -16.27 -18.67
CA LEU A 306 20.96 -15.80 -17.33
C LEU A 306 19.50 -16.08 -17.03
N LYS A 307 19.24 -16.90 -16.00
CA LYS A 307 17.90 -17.07 -15.44
C LYS A 307 17.48 -15.78 -14.75
N ARG A 308 16.26 -15.31 -15.00
CA ARG A 308 15.71 -14.12 -14.34
C ARG A 308 14.85 -14.56 -13.17
N GLU A 309 15.19 -14.08 -11.98
CA GLU A 309 14.61 -14.58 -10.73
C GLU A 309 13.35 -13.79 -10.36
N PRO A 310 12.29 -14.48 -9.89
CA PRO A 310 11.02 -13.86 -9.51
C PRO A 310 11.06 -13.30 -8.09
N ASP A 311 11.78 -12.20 -7.93
CA ASP A 311 12.01 -11.59 -6.62
C ASP A 311 10.77 -10.83 -6.09
N GLY A 312 9.80 -10.45 -6.92
CA GLY A 312 8.59 -9.77 -6.48
C GLY A 312 7.79 -10.55 -5.44
N LEU A 313 7.20 -9.85 -4.46
CA LEU A 313 6.26 -10.49 -3.53
C LEU A 313 5.06 -11.06 -4.30
N PRO A 314 4.60 -12.29 -3.97
CA PRO A 314 3.45 -12.90 -4.63
C PRO A 314 2.16 -12.09 -4.49
N LEU A 315 1.48 -11.82 -5.60
CA LEU A 315 0.21 -11.10 -5.68
C LEU A 315 -0.84 -11.93 -6.41
N ALA A 316 -2.10 -11.88 -5.95
CA ALA A 316 -3.21 -12.62 -6.59
C ALA A 316 -3.72 -11.95 -7.87
N GLN A 317 -3.32 -10.71 -8.14
CA GLN A 317 -3.65 -9.94 -9.33
C GLN A 317 -2.57 -8.87 -9.52
N PHE A 318 -2.53 -8.26 -10.69
CA PHE A 318 -1.66 -7.12 -10.96
C PHE A 318 -2.46 -5.95 -11.54
N TRP A 319 -1.88 -4.75 -11.50
CA TRP A 319 -2.52 -3.55 -12.02
C TRP A 319 -1.88 -3.10 -13.32
N VAL A 320 -2.73 -2.66 -14.25
CA VAL A 320 -2.34 -2.15 -15.55
C VAL A 320 -2.82 -0.71 -15.74
N PRO A 321 -2.05 0.16 -16.40
CA PRO A 321 -2.41 1.55 -16.65
C PRO A 321 -3.42 1.65 -17.79
N TYR A 322 -4.70 1.69 -17.46
CA TYR A 322 -5.76 1.85 -18.45
C TYR A 322 -5.83 3.28 -18.98
N LYS A 323 -5.73 4.27 -18.09
CA LYS A 323 -5.78 5.70 -18.44
C LYS A 323 -4.71 6.44 -17.68
N ILE A 324 -3.93 7.26 -18.38
CA ILE A 324 -2.81 8.01 -17.80
C ILE A 324 -2.84 9.42 -18.34
N ALA A 325 -2.80 10.43 -17.46
CA ALA A 325 -2.88 11.84 -17.83
C ALA A 325 -4.08 12.16 -18.76
N GLY A 326 -5.20 11.46 -18.58
CA GLY A 326 -6.42 11.63 -19.39
C GLY A 326 -6.45 10.77 -20.65
N ASP A 327 -5.30 10.26 -21.09
CA ASP A 327 -5.18 9.44 -22.30
C ASP A 327 -5.50 7.97 -22.01
N VAL A 328 -6.50 7.46 -22.71
CA VAL A 328 -6.85 6.03 -22.70
C VAL A 328 -5.77 5.24 -23.46
N GLN A 329 -5.23 4.20 -22.81
CA GLN A 329 -4.17 3.37 -23.36
C GLN A 329 -4.78 2.29 -24.27
N GLN A 330 -4.81 2.54 -25.59
CA GLN A 330 -5.38 1.65 -26.59
C GLN A 330 -4.53 1.54 -27.86
N GLY A 331 -4.66 0.42 -28.59
CA GLY A 331 -3.99 0.21 -29.86
C GLY A 331 -2.47 0.19 -29.73
N GLU A 332 -1.77 1.11 -30.40
CA GLU A 332 -0.30 1.20 -30.36
C GLU A 332 0.23 1.66 -28.98
N SER A 333 -0.53 2.48 -28.24
CA SER A 333 -0.21 2.83 -26.86
C SER A 333 -0.82 1.86 -25.83
N GLY A 334 -1.55 0.85 -26.32
CA GLY A 334 -2.30 -0.10 -25.52
C GLY A 334 -1.45 -1.10 -24.76
N LEU A 335 -2.16 -1.90 -23.98
CA LEU A 335 -1.61 -2.96 -23.14
C LEU A 335 -1.88 -4.32 -23.80
N LYS A 336 -0.87 -5.18 -23.81
CA LYS A 336 -0.95 -6.51 -24.43
C LYS A 336 -0.36 -7.55 -23.49
N LEU A 337 -1.11 -8.62 -23.25
CA LEU A 337 -0.69 -9.72 -22.39
C LEU A 337 -0.37 -10.97 -23.19
N PHE A 338 0.68 -11.66 -22.80
CA PHE A 338 1.13 -12.90 -23.41
C PHE A 338 1.54 -13.90 -22.33
N PHE A 339 1.14 -15.17 -22.48
CA PHE A 339 1.54 -16.25 -21.59
C PHE A 339 2.56 -17.17 -22.28
N SER A 340 3.54 -17.64 -21.52
CA SER A 340 4.48 -18.67 -21.96
C SER A 340 4.76 -19.65 -20.83
N PRO A 341 4.72 -20.97 -21.07
CA PRO A 341 5.06 -21.96 -20.04
C PRO A 341 6.54 -21.88 -19.60
N LYS A 342 7.41 -21.31 -20.45
CA LYS A 342 8.83 -21.12 -20.17
C LYS A 342 9.25 -19.67 -20.26
N GLN A 343 10.31 -19.34 -19.53
CA GLN A 343 10.90 -18.02 -19.56
C GLN A 343 11.45 -17.72 -20.96
N LYS A 344 10.90 -16.70 -21.64
CA LYS A 344 11.36 -16.31 -22.98
C LYS A 344 12.76 -15.69 -22.90
N PRO A 345 13.71 -16.07 -23.77
CA PRO A 345 14.98 -15.36 -23.90
C PRO A 345 14.77 -13.90 -24.29
N PHE A 346 15.67 -12.99 -23.87
CA PHE A 346 15.58 -11.58 -24.24
C PHE A 346 15.59 -11.36 -25.75
N SER A 347 16.35 -12.15 -26.52
CA SER A 347 16.34 -12.06 -27.98
C SER A 347 14.96 -12.29 -28.60
N GLN A 348 14.13 -13.17 -28.01
CA GLN A 348 12.75 -13.39 -28.45
C GLN A 348 11.84 -12.23 -28.02
N ILE A 349 12.06 -11.68 -26.83
CA ILE A 349 11.34 -10.49 -26.35
C ILE A 349 11.62 -9.30 -27.26
N GLU A 350 12.89 -9.00 -27.54
CA GLU A 350 13.33 -7.93 -28.44
C GLU A 350 12.73 -8.08 -29.85
N ALA A 351 12.59 -9.32 -30.34
CA ALA A 351 11.95 -9.61 -31.62
C ALA A 351 10.44 -9.32 -31.63
N LEU A 352 9.76 -9.46 -30.49
CA LEU A 352 8.35 -9.06 -30.32
C LEU A 352 8.22 -7.55 -30.20
N GLU A 353 9.11 -6.89 -29.47
CA GLU A 353 9.14 -5.42 -29.31
C GLU A 353 9.39 -4.70 -30.65
N SER A 354 10.22 -5.31 -31.51
CA SER A 354 10.59 -4.75 -32.82
C SER A 354 9.53 -4.95 -33.91
N ASP A 355 8.52 -5.79 -33.68
CA ASP A 355 7.52 -6.17 -34.69
C ASP A 355 6.11 -6.22 -34.08
N PRO A 356 5.36 -5.10 -34.11
CA PRO A 356 4.01 -5.03 -33.56
C PRO A 356 3.04 -6.06 -34.13
N ALA A 357 3.22 -6.47 -35.40
CA ALA A 357 2.36 -7.47 -36.02
C ALA A 357 2.61 -8.87 -35.42
N LYS A 358 3.87 -9.22 -35.14
CA LYS A 358 4.19 -10.46 -34.40
C LYS A 358 3.65 -10.41 -32.97
N LEU A 359 3.84 -9.28 -32.28
CA LEU A 359 3.32 -9.12 -30.92
C LEU A 359 1.80 -9.28 -30.89
N ASN A 360 1.07 -8.63 -31.79
CA ASN A 360 -0.40 -8.74 -31.89
C ASN A 360 -0.87 -10.17 -32.18
N LYS A 361 -0.06 -10.98 -32.86
CA LYS A 361 -0.42 -12.37 -33.19
C LYS A 361 -0.34 -13.29 -31.96
N VAL A 362 0.61 -13.04 -31.05
CA VAL A 362 0.86 -13.91 -29.90
C VAL A 362 0.23 -13.41 -28.60
N SER A 363 -0.16 -12.13 -28.54
CA SER A 363 -0.72 -11.50 -27.34
C SER A 363 -2.22 -11.27 -27.44
N SER A 364 -2.85 -11.09 -26.28
CA SER A 364 -4.23 -10.64 -26.14
C SER A 364 -4.24 -9.15 -25.78
N SER A 365 -5.02 -8.37 -26.53
CA SER A 365 -5.17 -6.93 -26.28
C SER A 365 -6.05 -6.69 -25.06
N LEU A 366 -5.71 -5.65 -24.28
CA LEU A 366 -6.53 -5.14 -23.19
C LEU A 366 -7.24 -3.82 -23.57
N ASP A 367 -7.43 -3.55 -24.86
CA ASP A 367 -8.12 -2.32 -25.30
C ASP A 367 -9.57 -2.24 -24.78
N GLU A 368 -10.19 -3.39 -24.51
CA GLU A 368 -11.54 -3.51 -23.94
C GLU A 368 -11.68 -2.89 -22.55
N LEU A 369 -10.58 -2.60 -21.86
CA LEU A 369 -10.59 -1.89 -20.58
C LEU A 369 -11.23 -0.50 -20.69
N SER A 370 -11.32 0.08 -21.90
CA SER A 370 -12.05 1.33 -22.13
C SER A 370 -13.52 1.28 -21.82
N HIS A 371 -14.10 0.09 -21.72
CA HIS A 371 -15.47 -0.09 -21.26
C HIS A 371 -15.70 0.49 -19.86
N TYR A 372 -14.64 0.57 -19.04
CA TYR A 372 -14.71 1.11 -17.69
C TYR A 372 -15.19 2.57 -17.66
N SER A 373 -14.78 3.42 -18.61
CA SER A 373 -15.20 4.84 -18.61
C SER A 373 -16.71 5.01 -18.64
N ASP A 374 -17.41 4.17 -19.40
CA ASP A 374 -18.86 4.24 -19.55
C ASP A 374 -19.59 3.46 -18.46
N ALA A 375 -19.11 2.25 -18.12
CA ALA A 375 -19.83 1.32 -17.27
C ALA A 375 -19.42 1.36 -15.79
N GLN A 376 -18.25 1.92 -15.48
CA GLN A 376 -17.60 1.91 -14.15
C GLN A 376 -17.54 0.50 -13.53
N SER A 377 -17.58 -0.51 -14.40
CA SER A 377 -17.62 -1.93 -14.10
C SER A 377 -17.18 -2.71 -15.33
N PHE A 378 -16.94 -4.00 -15.15
CA PHE A 378 -16.57 -4.90 -16.24
C PHE A 378 -17.68 -5.91 -16.52
N SER A 379 -17.68 -6.42 -17.74
CA SER A 379 -18.58 -7.47 -18.20
C SER A 379 -17.88 -8.33 -19.24
N ALA A 380 -18.46 -9.48 -19.58
CA ALA A 380 -17.90 -10.36 -20.60
C ALA A 380 -17.88 -9.69 -21.99
N LEU A 381 -16.68 -9.52 -22.54
CA LEU A 381 -16.41 -9.00 -23.88
C LEU A 381 -15.69 -10.08 -24.73
N GLU A 382 -14.85 -9.73 -25.71
CA GLU A 382 -14.14 -10.71 -26.54
C GLU A 382 -12.94 -11.28 -25.77
N PHE A 383 -12.03 -10.42 -25.29
CA PHE A 383 -10.78 -10.83 -24.64
C PHE A 383 -10.80 -10.71 -23.12
N THR A 384 -11.82 -10.03 -22.58
CA THR A 384 -11.95 -9.78 -21.14
C THR A 384 -13.31 -10.24 -20.60
N SER A 385 -13.42 -10.37 -19.28
CA SER A 385 -14.69 -10.47 -18.56
C SER A 385 -14.55 -9.91 -17.14
N ASP A 386 -15.67 -9.79 -16.43
CA ASP A 386 -15.65 -9.68 -14.98
C ASP A 386 -15.30 -11.04 -14.34
N VAL A 387 -14.79 -10.98 -13.10
CA VAL A 387 -14.45 -12.16 -12.30
C VAL A 387 -15.67 -13.01 -11.91
N ASP A 388 -16.82 -12.37 -11.69
CA ASP A 388 -18.04 -13.06 -11.23
C ASP A 388 -18.62 -13.99 -12.32
N SER A 389 -18.49 -13.62 -13.59
CA SER A 389 -18.95 -14.40 -14.75
C SER A 389 -17.93 -15.43 -15.26
N ALA A 390 -16.68 -15.37 -14.80
CA ALA A 390 -15.63 -16.25 -15.28
C ALA A 390 -15.86 -17.71 -14.87
N VAL A 391 -15.74 -18.62 -15.83
CA VAL A 391 -15.82 -20.07 -15.64
C VAL A 391 -14.41 -20.66 -15.70
N VAL A 392 -14.13 -21.64 -14.85
CA VAL A 392 -12.86 -22.37 -14.80
C VAL A 392 -13.12 -23.82 -15.17
N HIS A 393 -12.35 -24.33 -16.12
CA HIS A 393 -12.39 -25.71 -16.58
C HIS A 393 -11.87 -26.68 -15.51
N ASP A 394 -12.51 -27.85 -15.41
CA ASP A 394 -12.07 -28.94 -14.54
C ASP A 394 -10.89 -29.67 -15.20
N ILE A 395 -9.71 -29.62 -14.57
CA ILE A 395 -8.48 -30.15 -15.17
C ILE A 395 -8.49 -31.67 -15.22
N THR A 396 -8.15 -32.20 -16.39
CA THR A 396 -7.98 -33.62 -16.68
C THR A 396 -6.50 -33.96 -16.89
N LYS A 397 -6.20 -35.25 -17.01
CA LYS A 397 -4.84 -35.75 -17.28
C LYS A 397 -4.30 -35.38 -18.67
N ASP A 398 -5.18 -35.00 -19.60
CA ASP A 398 -4.83 -34.68 -20.98
C ASP A 398 -4.57 -33.18 -21.15
N ASP A 399 -4.88 -32.38 -20.11
CA ASP A 399 -4.62 -30.94 -20.09
C ASP A 399 -3.17 -30.63 -19.73
N MET A 400 -2.72 -29.44 -20.15
CA MET A 400 -1.34 -29.02 -19.95
C MET A 400 -1.02 -28.81 -18.46
N PRO A 401 0.20 -29.14 -18.03
CA PRO A 401 0.56 -29.19 -16.61
C PRO A 401 0.56 -27.82 -15.91
N TRP A 402 0.59 -26.72 -16.67
CA TRP A 402 0.51 -25.35 -16.14
C TRP A 402 -0.93 -24.90 -15.84
N PHE A 403 -1.95 -25.71 -16.10
CA PHE A 403 -3.33 -25.37 -15.78
C PHE A 403 -3.77 -25.88 -14.41
N SER A 404 -4.73 -25.18 -13.80
CA SER A 404 -5.34 -25.51 -12.52
C SER A 404 -6.84 -25.25 -12.54
N ASP A 405 -7.60 -26.11 -11.87
CA ASP A 405 -9.03 -25.94 -11.58
C ASP A 405 -9.27 -25.29 -10.21
N LYS A 406 -8.20 -24.92 -9.50
CA LYS A 406 -8.27 -24.34 -8.15
C LYS A 406 -8.82 -22.92 -8.19
N GLN A 407 -10.10 -22.81 -7.88
CA GLN A 407 -10.84 -21.54 -7.92
C GLN A 407 -10.76 -20.71 -6.63
N ALA A 408 -10.11 -21.19 -5.56
CA ALA A 408 -10.16 -20.53 -4.24
C ALA A 408 -9.68 -19.07 -4.26
N VAL A 409 -8.60 -18.78 -4.98
CA VAL A 409 -8.08 -17.41 -5.13
C VAL A 409 -9.03 -16.60 -6.00
N LEU A 410 -9.43 -17.11 -7.17
CA LEU A 410 -10.36 -16.44 -8.08
C LEU A 410 -11.65 -16.00 -7.37
N ARG A 411 -12.32 -16.93 -6.67
CA ARG A 411 -13.60 -16.68 -6.02
C ARG A 411 -13.48 -15.80 -4.78
N SER A 412 -12.28 -15.67 -4.20
CA SER A 412 -12.04 -14.66 -3.16
C SER A 412 -12.10 -13.22 -3.69
N LEU A 413 -12.04 -13.06 -5.02
CA LEU A 413 -12.08 -11.78 -5.72
C LEU A 413 -13.48 -11.45 -6.28
N ASP A 414 -14.48 -12.31 -6.10
CA ASP A 414 -15.86 -12.00 -6.51
C ASP A 414 -16.32 -10.65 -5.95
N LYS A 415 -17.06 -9.87 -6.74
CA LYS A 415 -17.55 -8.52 -6.40
C LYS A 415 -16.46 -7.47 -6.12
N SER A 416 -15.20 -7.72 -6.49
CA SER A 416 -14.12 -6.75 -6.35
C SER A 416 -13.89 -5.87 -7.58
N ASN A 417 -14.69 -6.06 -8.64
CA ASN A 417 -14.58 -5.37 -9.94
C ASN A 417 -13.22 -5.61 -10.62
N ILE A 418 -12.72 -6.85 -10.53
CA ILE A 418 -11.49 -7.28 -11.19
C ILE A 418 -11.79 -7.82 -12.57
N VAL A 419 -10.90 -7.49 -13.51
CA VAL A 419 -10.96 -7.98 -14.88
C VAL A 419 -10.26 -9.32 -14.99
N ILE A 420 -10.93 -10.26 -15.64
CA ILE A 420 -10.31 -11.46 -16.17
C ILE A 420 -9.83 -11.17 -17.58
N ALA A 421 -8.52 -11.34 -17.81
CA ALA A 421 -7.93 -11.28 -19.14
C ALA A 421 -7.73 -12.71 -19.65
N TYR A 422 -8.30 -13.04 -20.80
CA TYR A 422 -8.14 -14.37 -21.37
C TYR A 422 -6.90 -14.41 -22.27
N LEU A 423 -5.98 -15.32 -21.96
CA LEU A 423 -4.72 -15.52 -22.67
C LEU A 423 -4.74 -16.84 -23.45
N ASP A 424 -3.92 -16.93 -24.48
CA ASP A 424 -3.65 -18.20 -25.12
C ASP A 424 -2.76 -19.07 -24.21
N GLY A 425 -3.37 -20.07 -23.57
CA GLY A 425 -2.67 -21.07 -22.77
C GLY A 425 -2.34 -22.33 -23.55
N HIS A 426 -2.87 -22.45 -24.77
CA HIS A 426 -2.60 -23.58 -25.62
C HIS A 426 -1.14 -23.52 -26.07
N ASN A 427 -0.48 -24.66 -26.02
CA ASN A 427 0.88 -24.79 -26.53
C ASN A 427 0.96 -26.02 -27.42
N ASN A 428 1.54 -25.85 -28.61
CA ASN A 428 1.92 -26.98 -29.43
C ASN A 428 3.14 -27.65 -28.77
N GLY A 429 2.88 -28.62 -27.90
CA GLY A 429 3.92 -29.27 -27.13
C GLY A 429 3.47 -30.64 -26.65
N PHE A 430 4.40 -31.36 -26.01
CA PHE A 430 4.13 -32.60 -25.31
C PHE A 430 5.16 -32.82 -24.20
N GLN A 431 4.78 -33.61 -23.20
CA GLN A 431 5.69 -34.04 -22.14
C GLN A 431 6.30 -35.39 -22.52
N VAL A 432 7.63 -35.44 -22.62
CA VAL A 432 8.37 -36.69 -22.75
C VAL A 432 8.58 -37.25 -21.35
N ARG A 433 8.10 -38.47 -21.10
CA ARG A 433 8.29 -39.19 -19.84
C ARG A 433 9.18 -40.40 -20.09
N LEU A 434 10.26 -40.49 -19.32
CA LEU A 434 11.17 -41.63 -19.35
C LEU A 434 10.99 -42.42 -18.05
N GLU A 435 10.66 -43.70 -18.18
CA GLU A 435 10.55 -44.60 -17.03
C GLU A 435 11.94 -44.85 -16.45
N VAL A 436 12.09 -44.61 -15.15
CA VAL A 436 13.33 -44.74 -14.39
C VAL A 436 13.19 -45.81 -13.33
N ASN A 437 12.75 -47.00 -13.74
CA ASN A 437 12.85 -48.21 -12.95
C ASN A 437 12.85 -49.37 -13.95
N ASP A 438 13.93 -50.13 -13.98
CA ASP A 438 14.00 -51.32 -14.81
C ASP A 438 12.83 -52.24 -14.41
N ILE A 439 11.95 -52.61 -15.36
CA ILE A 439 10.76 -53.45 -15.12
C ILE A 439 11.14 -54.73 -14.35
N ASP A 440 12.39 -55.17 -14.50
CA ASP A 440 12.95 -56.37 -13.87
C ASP A 440 13.52 -56.15 -12.46
N ARG A 441 13.81 -54.92 -12.02
CA ARG A 441 14.55 -54.66 -10.75
C ARG A 441 13.68 -54.24 -9.57
N GLN A 442 12.44 -53.77 -9.79
CA GLN A 442 11.47 -53.38 -8.73
C GLN A 442 12.09 -52.58 -7.56
N ILE A 443 12.97 -51.62 -7.86
CA ILE A 443 13.62 -50.81 -6.81
C ILE A 443 12.57 -49.85 -6.24
N PRO A 444 12.40 -49.74 -4.91
CA PRO A 444 11.49 -48.75 -4.32
C PRO A 444 11.86 -47.32 -4.77
N GLU A 445 10.87 -46.47 -5.06
CA GLU A 445 11.11 -45.09 -5.54
C GLU A 445 11.98 -44.26 -4.57
N SER A 446 11.94 -44.57 -3.26
CA SER A 446 12.79 -43.97 -2.23
C SER A 446 14.28 -44.32 -2.33
N GLU A 447 14.62 -45.36 -3.09
CA GLU A 447 15.99 -45.85 -3.31
C GLU A 447 16.52 -45.49 -4.70
N LEU A 448 15.68 -44.94 -5.58
CA LEU A 448 16.11 -44.43 -6.87
C LEU A 448 16.83 -43.10 -6.69
N ASP A 449 18.05 -43.00 -7.24
CA ASP A 449 18.83 -41.78 -7.13
C ASP A 449 18.77 -40.95 -8.43
N ALA A 450 18.08 -39.82 -8.37
CA ALA A 450 17.83 -38.98 -9.53
C ALA A 450 19.11 -38.40 -10.16
N TRP A 451 20.26 -38.42 -9.46
CA TRP A 451 21.52 -37.98 -10.05
C TRP A 451 22.02 -38.90 -11.17
N GLU A 452 21.63 -40.18 -11.18
CA GLU A 452 22.05 -41.14 -12.23
C GLU A 452 21.56 -40.68 -13.62
N TYR A 453 20.43 -39.98 -13.64
CA TYR A 453 19.79 -39.45 -14.84
C TYR A 453 20.18 -37.99 -15.14
N ASN A 454 21.07 -37.41 -14.33
CA ASN A 454 21.42 -36.00 -14.42
C ASN A 454 22.28 -35.69 -15.66
N GLY A 455 21.65 -35.06 -16.65
CA GLY A 455 22.31 -34.70 -17.90
C GLY A 455 21.67 -35.34 -19.13
N LEU A 456 20.63 -36.15 -18.94
CA LEU A 456 19.74 -36.54 -20.02
C LEU A 456 19.04 -35.31 -20.60
N ILE A 457 19.01 -35.26 -21.92
CA ILE A 457 18.34 -34.22 -22.70
C ILE A 457 17.49 -34.87 -23.79
N ALA A 458 16.30 -34.34 -24.02
CA ALA A 458 15.47 -34.56 -25.19
C ALA A 458 15.80 -33.49 -26.23
N ILE A 459 16.06 -33.89 -27.47
CA ILE A 459 16.37 -33.00 -28.57
C ILE A 459 15.30 -33.20 -29.63
N LEU A 460 14.50 -32.17 -29.90
CA LEU A 460 13.55 -32.19 -31.02
C LEU A 460 14.02 -31.19 -32.06
N GLU A 461 14.18 -31.64 -33.30
CA GLU A 461 14.53 -30.80 -34.43
C GLU A 461 13.53 -30.97 -35.56
N ASP A 462 13.31 -29.90 -36.31
CA ASP A 462 12.54 -29.92 -37.55
C ASP A 462 13.48 -30.20 -38.73
N GLU A 463 13.19 -31.22 -39.52
CA GLU A 463 13.93 -31.57 -40.73
C GLU A 463 13.70 -30.55 -41.86
N GLU A 464 12.64 -29.76 -41.77
CA GLU A 464 12.23 -28.79 -42.80
C GLU A 464 12.64 -27.34 -42.47
N SER A 465 13.18 -27.07 -41.27
CA SER A 465 13.62 -25.73 -40.85
C SER A 465 14.86 -25.76 -39.95
N ASP A 466 15.27 -24.58 -39.48
CA ASP A 466 16.32 -24.41 -38.47
C ASP A 466 15.80 -24.50 -37.03
N TRP A 467 14.51 -24.83 -36.85
CA TRP A 467 13.92 -24.99 -35.53
C TRP A 467 14.47 -26.23 -34.83
N ARG A 468 15.05 -26.02 -33.65
CA ARG A 468 15.54 -27.09 -32.77
C ARG A 468 15.42 -26.66 -31.32
N VAL A 469 15.01 -27.59 -30.48
CA VAL A 469 14.94 -27.41 -29.02
C VAL A 469 15.69 -28.53 -28.32
N ASN A 470 16.40 -28.18 -27.25
CA ASN A 470 17.09 -29.13 -26.39
C ASN A 470 16.57 -28.95 -24.97
N GLU A 471 15.91 -29.97 -24.43
CA GLU A 471 15.24 -29.94 -23.14
C GLU A 471 15.87 -30.92 -22.18
N ALA A 472 16.35 -30.42 -21.04
CA ALA A 472 16.88 -31.28 -20.00
C ALA A 472 15.74 -31.97 -19.25
N PHE A 473 15.96 -33.24 -18.91
CA PHE A 473 15.09 -33.93 -17.99
C PHE A 473 15.21 -33.34 -16.59
N GLU A 474 14.06 -33.13 -15.95
CA GLU A 474 14.02 -32.76 -14.54
C GLU A 474 14.57 -33.94 -13.72
N PRO A 475 15.59 -33.72 -12.87
CA PRO A 475 16.15 -34.75 -12.00
C PRO A 475 15.25 -34.97 -10.78
N VAL A 476 13.95 -35.10 -11.01
CA VAL A 476 12.91 -35.35 -10.01
C VAL A 476 12.10 -36.54 -10.52
N ILE A 477 12.12 -37.61 -9.73
CA ILE A 477 11.35 -38.82 -10.04
C ILE A 477 9.95 -38.63 -9.50
N HIS A 478 8.95 -38.82 -10.36
CA HIS A 478 7.56 -38.79 -9.99
C HIS A 478 6.84 -40.00 -10.57
N ASN A 479 6.34 -40.87 -9.68
CA ASN A 479 5.70 -42.14 -10.03
C ASN A 479 6.61 -43.03 -10.89
N GLY A 480 7.92 -43.02 -10.63
CA GLY A 480 8.89 -43.80 -11.39
C GLY A 480 9.25 -43.23 -12.77
N TYR A 481 8.88 -41.97 -13.08
CA TYR A 481 9.28 -41.29 -14.31
C TYR A 481 10.09 -40.04 -14.02
N ILE A 482 11.05 -39.75 -14.91
CA ILE A 482 11.57 -38.39 -15.10
C ILE A 482 10.91 -37.79 -16.34
N SER A 483 10.85 -36.46 -16.42
CA SER A 483 10.19 -35.81 -17.55
C SER A 483 10.93 -34.61 -18.12
N ALA A 484 10.71 -34.38 -19.42
CA ALA A 484 11.15 -33.20 -20.15
C ALA A 484 9.93 -32.64 -20.90
N LEU A 485 9.64 -31.36 -20.70
CA LEU A 485 8.52 -30.69 -21.36
C LEU A 485 9.01 -30.02 -22.64
N ILE A 486 8.49 -30.40 -23.80
CA ILE A 486 8.79 -29.76 -25.08
C ILE A 486 7.63 -28.82 -25.43
N THR A 487 7.96 -27.56 -25.75
CA THR A 487 6.99 -26.49 -26.01
C THR A 487 7.34 -25.74 -27.30
N ASP A 488 6.38 -24.96 -27.81
CA ASP A 488 6.52 -24.08 -28.96
C ASP A 488 6.90 -24.82 -30.27
N ILE A 489 6.39 -26.05 -30.43
CA ILE A 489 6.58 -26.85 -31.64
C ILE A 489 5.85 -26.16 -32.81
N PRO A 490 6.53 -25.95 -33.95
CA PRO A 490 5.90 -25.39 -35.13
C PRO A 490 4.70 -26.25 -35.59
N PRO A 491 3.58 -25.63 -36.01
CA PRO A 491 2.39 -26.37 -36.42
C PRO A 491 2.58 -27.13 -37.75
N LYS A 492 3.65 -26.82 -38.49
CA LYS A 492 4.05 -27.46 -39.74
C LYS A 492 5.54 -27.78 -39.64
N GLY A 493 5.93 -28.91 -40.20
CA GLY A 493 7.30 -29.41 -40.17
C GLY A 493 7.30 -30.93 -40.05
N LYS A 494 8.50 -31.48 -40.04
CA LYS A 494 8.75 -32.91 -39.81
C LYS A 494 9.78 -33.04 -38.73
N PHE A 495 9.37 -33.62 -37.61
CA PHE A 495 10.14 -33.59 -36.40
C PHE A 495 10.82 -34.92 -36.13
N THR A 496 12.04 -34.83 -35.62
CA THR A 496 12.87 -35.97 -35.22
C THR A 496 13.29 -35.76 -33.77
N LEU A 497 12.98 -36.75 -32.92
CA LEU A 497 13.27 -36.71 -31.49
C LEU A 497 14.45 -37.62 -31.17
N TYR A 498 15.42 -37.06 -30.47
CA TYR A 498 16.57 -37.79 -29.94
C TYR A 498 16.61 -37.70 -28.41
N PHE A 499 17.18 -38.73 -27.80
CA PHE A 499 17.74 -38.67 -26.47
C PHE A 499 19.25 -38.58 -26.53
N ALA A 500 19.82 -37.74 -25.66
CA ALA A 500 21.25 -37.69 -25.47
C ALA A 500 21.60 -37.53 -23.99
N ASN A 501 22.84 -37.86 -23.64
CA ASN A 501 23.44 -37.49 -22.36
C ASN A 501 24.52 -36.43 -22.60
N ARG A 502 24.42 -35.30 -21.93
CA ARG A 502 25.36 -34.16 -22.06
C ARG A 502 26.82 -34.52 -21.74
N HIS A 503 27.05 -35.64 -21.05
CA HIS A 503 28.37 -36.07 -20.57
C HIS A 503 29.00 -37.20 -21.39
N GLY A 504 28.28 -37.79 -22.35
CA GLY A 504 28.80 -38.88 -23.19
C GLY A 504 28.83 -38.47 -24.65
N GLU A 505 30.01 -38.44 -25.25
CA GLU A 505 30.26 -37.93 -26.61
C GLU A 505 29.53 -38.72 -27.73
N ASP A 506 28.99 -39.91 -27.42
CA ASP A 506 28.31 -40.81 -28.39
C ASP A 506 26.89 -41.26 -27.97
N SER A 507 26.19 -40.51 -27.12
CA SER A 507 24.95 -40.97 -26.46
C SER A 507 23.64 -40.69 -27.22
N LEU A 508 23.69 -40.38 -28.52
CA LEU A 508 22.49 -39.96 -29.26
C LEU A 508 21.64 -41.17 -29.68
N VAL A 509 20.45 -41.30 -29.12
CA VAL A 509 19.47 -42.34 -29.45
C VAL A 509 18.28 -41.68 -30.15
N THR A 510 17.99 -42.07 -31.38
CA THR A 510 16.81 -41.59 -32.12
C THR A 510 15.58 -42.36 -31.65
N LEU A 511 14.53 -41.65 -31.21
CA LEU A 511 13.26 -42.26 -30.81
C LEU A 511 12.27 -42.36 -31.96
N PHE A 512 12.15 -41.30 -32.76
CA PHE A 512 11.36 -41.27 -33.97
C PHE A 512 11.93 -40.27 -34.95
N LYS A 513 11.55 -40.41 -36.21
CA LYS A 513 12.05 -39.57 -37.30
C LYS A 513 10.94 -39.10 -38.23
N GLY A 514 11.00 -37.82 -38.60
CA GLY A 514 10.22 -37.24 -39.69
C GLY A 514 8.71 -37.22 -39.48
N LEU A 515 8.24 -37.18 -38.23
CA LEU A 515 6.82 -37.15 -37.89
C LEU A 515 6.27 -35.72 -37.90
N THR A 516 5.05 -35.53 -38.41
CA THR A 516 4.34 -34.27 -38.25
C THR A 516 3.82 -34.09 -36.82
N TYR A 517 3.50 -32.85 -36.42
CA TYR A 517 2.92 -32.60 -35.09
C TYR A 517 1.65 -33.42 -34.83
N GLN A 518 0.78 -33.58 -35.83
CA GLN A 518 -0.44 -34.37 -35.70
C GLN A 518 -0.16 -35.86 -35.48
N GLU A 519 0.86 -36.41 -36.12
CA GLU A 519 1.28 -37.79 -35.92
C GLU A 519 1.88 -37.97 -34.52
N MET A 520 2.72 -37.04 -34.06
CA MET A 520 3.34 -37.11 -32.72
C MET A 520 2.31 -37.13 -31.57
N VAL A 521 1.19 -36.44 -31.72
CA VAL A 521 0.14 -36.35 -30.69
C VAL A 521 -1.01 -37.35 -30.90
N ALA A 522 -0.91 -38.23 -31.89
CA ALA A 522 -1.89 -39.28 -32.11
C ALA A 522 -1.78 -40.36 -31.01
N ASN A 523 -2.93 -40.86 -30.52
CA ASN A 523 -3.00 -41.81 -29.40
C ASN A 523 -2.44 -43.21 -29.73
N ASP A 524 -2.12 -43.48 -31.00
CA ASP A 524 -1.75 -44.77 -31.57
C ASP A 524 -0.37 -44.75 -32.25
N LEU A 525 0.52 -43.84 -31.83
CA LEU A 525 1.88 -43.80 -32.36
C LEU A 525 2.66 -45.06 -31.96
N GLU A 526 2.71 -46.03 -32.85
CA GLU A 526 3.64 -47.17 -32.76
C GLU A 526 5.04 -46.69 -33.18
N LEU A 527 5.94 -46.60 -32.20
CA LEU A 527 7.33 -46.30 -32.45
C LEU A 527 8.09 -47.58 -32.77
N ASP A 528 8.86 -47.56 -33.86
CA ASP A 528 9.86 -48.59 -34.11
C ASP A 528 10.84 -48.66 -32.93
N ALA A 529 11.32 -49.86 -32.61
CA ALA A 529 12.34 -50.02 -31.58
C ALA A 529 13.54 -49.10 -31.90
N PRO A 530 14.03 -48.30 -30.94
CA PRO A 530 15.10 -47.34 -31.20
C PRO A 530 16.31 -48.07 -31.78
N GLU A 531 16.95 -47.48 -32.80
CA GLU A 531 18.19 -48.04 -33.32
C GLU A 531 19.20 -48.14 -32.16
N PRO A 532 19.74 -49.33 -31.85
CA PRO A 532 20.65 -49.48 -30.74
C PRO A 532 21.86 -48.58 -30.97
N ALA A 533 22.21 -47.79 -29.94
CA ALA A 533 23.44 -47.01 -29.94
C ALA A 533 24.60 -47.93 -30.34
N GLN A 534 25.37 -47.53 -31.37
CA GLN A 534 26.52 -48.35 -31.76
C GLN A 534 27.50 -48.38 -30.59
N PRO A 535 27.79 -49.55 -30.01
CA PRO A 535 28.73 -49.63 -28.91
C PRO A 535 30.10 -49.19 -29.43
N VAL A 536 30.65 -48.14 -28.83
CA VAL A 536 32.08 -47.88 -28.96
C VAL A 536 32.78 -49.05 -28.27
N GLU A 537 33.60 -49.81 -29.00
CA GLU A 537 34.57 -50.74 -28.41
C GLU A 537 35.56 -49.91 -27.58
N LEU A 538 35.22 -49.67 -26.32
CA LEU A 538 36.13 -49.08 -25.34
C LEU A 538 37.24 -50.11 -25.08
N ASP A 539 38.49 -49.71 -25.30
CA ASP A 539 39.62 -50.57 -24.99
C ASP A 539 39.69 -50.85 -23.47
N GLU A 540 40.38 -51.92 -23.08
CA GLU A 540 40.50 -52.32 -21.67
C GLU A 540 41.11 -51.21 -20.79
N GLN A 541 41.87 -50.27 -21.38
CA GLN A 541 42.46 -49.14 -20.69
C GLN A 541 41.40 -48.08 -20.34
N GLN A 542 40.51 -47.75 -21.28
CA GLN A 542 39.42 -46.81 -21.08
C GLN A 542 38.38 -47.34 -20.10
N LEU A 543 38.02 -48.63 -20.19
CA LEU A 543 37.19 -49.32 -19.19
C LEU A 543 37.84 -49.32 -17.80
N GLY A 544 39.16 -49.52 -17.74
CA GLY A 544 39.93 -49.43 -16.50
C GLY A 544 39.92 -48.04 -15.87
N LEU A 545 39.99 -46.98 -16.67
CA LEU A 545 39.96 -45.59 -16.21
C LEU A 545 38.57 -45.18 -15.72
N ILE A 546 37.51 -45.59 -16.41
CA ILE A 546 36.12 -45.34 -15.99
C ILE A 546 35.83 -46.05 -14.67
N LYS A 547 36.24 -47.32 -14.53
CA LYS A 547 36.10 -48.07 -13.29
C LYS A 547 36.86 -47.43 -12.13
N ALA A 548 38.11 -47.02 -12.35
CA ALA A 548 38.91 -46.33 -11.33
C ALA A 548 38.30 -44.98 -10.91
N SER A 549 37.72 -44.23 -11.86
CA SER A 549 37.05 -42.96 -11.59
C SER A 549 35.78 -43.15 -10.76
N ASN A 550 34.97 -44.16 -11.10
CA ASN A 550 33.76 -44.50 -10.36
C ASN A 550 34.07 -45.05 -8.96
N ASP A 551 35.13 -45.85 -8.81
CA ASP A 551 35.61 -46.35 -7.52
C ASP A 551 36.13 -45.21 -6.63
N GLN A 552 36.87 -44.24 -7.18
CA GLN A 552 37.27 -43.04 -6.44
C GLN A 552 36.08 -42.19 -6.01
N ARG A 553 35.07 -42.06 -6.88
CA ARG A 553 33.87 -41.26 -6.60
C ARG A 553 33.01 -41.89 -5.52
N THR A 554 32.87 -43.22 -5.56
CA THR A 554 32.20 -44.02 -4.53
C THR A 554 32.95 -43.94 -3.19
N ALA A 555 34.29 -43.98 -3.23
CA ALA A 555 35.12 -43.82 -2.04
C ALA A 555 35.00 -42.40 -1.42
N MET A 556 34.94 -41.35 -2.25
CA MET A 556 34.68 -39.97 -1.79
C MET A 556 33.29 -39.81 -1.20
N GLN A 557 32.26 -40.44 -1.77
CA GLN A 557 30.90 -40.42 -1.22
C GLN A 557 30.83 -41.07 0.16
N LYS A 558 31.50 -42.22 0.35
CA LYS A 558 31.61 -42.86 1.69
C LYS A 558 32.31 -41.96 2.71
N LEU A 559 33.30 -41.18 2.27
CA LEU A 559 34.04 -40.26 3.14
C LEU A 559 33.23 -39.02 3.54
N ILE A 560 32.35 -38.54 2.65
CA ILE A 560 31.57 -37.30 2.87
C ILE A 560 30.26 -37.57 3.59
N PHE A 561 29.58 -38.69 3.28
CA PHE A 561 28.24 -38.97 3.78
C PHE A 561 28.17 -40.10 4.82
N GLY A 562 29.30 -40.73 5.16
CA GLY A 562 29.41 -41.66 6.29
C GLY A 562 28.36 -42.77 6.30
N GLN A 563 28.47 -43.72 5.37
CA GLN A 563 27.91 -45.07 5.54
C GLN A 563 28.99 -46.04 6.00
#